data_AF-A0A919L8W5-F1
#
_entry.id   AF-A0A919L8W5-F1
#
_cell.length_a   1.000
_cell.length_b   1.000
_cell.length_c   1.000
_cell.angle_alpha   90.00
_cell.angle_beta   90.00
_cell.angle_gamma   90.00
#
_symmetry.space_group_name_H-M   'P 1'
#
loop_
_entity.id
_entity.type
_entity.pdbx_description
1 polymer ?
#
loop_
_entity_poly.entity_id
_entity_poly.type
_entity_poly.pdbx_seq_one_letter_code
_entity_poly.pdbx_strand_id
1 'polypeptide(L)'
;MTEHVSGRDVLRQAKELYAPYRDVVAPTGQRVAIIRFQPAENDPPDWKVRLEASKVSAEQKVKSFEHLGFHADHIVMPPGTTRAQFADVLERANQDPSTRAIIVQFPPPAHLQPLVQRMNPDKDIDALTKGRSPYNACATAEGICRVVEPFAKDDPLIAVVGSKGFVGQGVVTTLREQGHRLMELDAGDDLRRVHDADIVVSVTGNPGILGPDHLRAHHRLVVDSGFVPQPDGSAKGDVQRAAYNIPQHLTPVPGGIGPVEMATLMERIVRREVDTDAPDWKVEPRPYLTKEQLAHTATAEPTTASVAATATTRTTTSTASEQQAPGQQTSGQQPQAKGQGQGQWAGDGQQAVAPGNPIAQAARLRTGPSNGGGGSSTVQPGAGPSAPDRAQMPNLPKPPAPGGPSR
;
A
#
# COMPACT_ATOMS: atom_id res chain seq x y z
N MET A 1 -7.29 -19.17 -7.57
CA MET A 1 -7.82 -18.26 -6.53
C MET A 1 -6.71 -17.30 -6.19
N THR A 2 -6.98 -16.01 -6.06
CA THR A 2 -5.95 -15.00 -5.74
C THR A 2 -5.39 -15.24 -4.34
N GLU A 3 -4.07 -15.22 -4.21
CA GLU A 3 -3.40 -15.27 -2.92
C GLU A 3 -3.14 -13.87 -2.36
N HIS A 4 -3.39 -13.68 -1.07
CA HIS A 4 -3.11 -12.40 -0.43
C HIS A 4 -1.66 -12.30 0.05
N VAL A 5 -1.00 -11.20 -0.31
CA VAL A 5 0.28 -10.78 0.27
C VAL A 5 -0.03 -9.95 1.51
N SER A 6 0.02 -10.60 2.67
CA SER A 6 -0.38 -10.05 3.97
C SER A 6 0.73 -9.20 4.57
N GLY A 7 0.55 -7.88 4.57
CA GLY A 7 1.44 -6.99 5.31
C GLY A 7 1.33 -7.15 6.83
N ARG A 8 0.21 -7.66 7.34
CA ARG A 8 0.09 -8.01 8.76
C ARG A 8 1.11 -9.09 9.16
N ASP A 9 1.37 -10.04 8.28
CA ASP A 9 2.41 -11.05 8.52
C ASP A 9 3.81 -10.44 8.45
N VAL A 10 4.04 -9.50 7.52
CA VAL A 10 5.29 -8.72 7.47
C VAL A 10 5.52 -7.93 8.77
N LEU A 11 4.51 -7.22 9.27
CA LEU A 11 4.62 -6.47 10.52
C LEU A 11 4.80 -7.39 11.72
N ARG A 12 4.14 -8.55 11.74
CA ARG A 12 4.34 -9.55 12.79
C ARG A 12 5.78 -10.06 12.79
N GLN A 13 6.30 -10.42 11.62
CA GLN A 13 7.70 -10.82 11.45
C GLN A 13 8.65 -9.72 11.93
N ALA A 14 8.46 -8.47 11.50
CA ALA A 14 9.29 -7.35 11.93
C ALA A 14 9.23 -7.13 13.46
N LYS A 15 8.06 -7.27 14.08
CA LYS A 15 7.90 -7.18 15.53
C LYS A 15 8.63 -8.28 16.28
N GLU A 16 8.60 -9.51 15.78
CA GLU A 16 9.33 -10.65 16.35
C GLU A 16 10.83 -10.45 16.17
N LEU A 17 11.26 -10.04 14.97
CA LEU A 17 12.65 -9.81 14.60
C LEU A 17 13.31 -8.71 15.44
N TYR A 18 12.56 -7.63 15.71
CA TYR A 18 13.08 -6.46 16.41
C TYR A 18 12.75 -6.40 17.91
N ALA A 19 11.97 -7.36 18.42
CA ALA A 19 11.65 -7.42 19.85
C ALA A 19 12.88 -7.41 20.77
N PRO A 20 13.99 -8.11 20.47
CA PRO A 20 15.16 -8.12 21.34
C PRO A 20 15.81 -6.75 21.54
N TYR A 21 15.69 -5.83 20.57
CA TYR A 21 16.27 -4.48 20.68
C TYR A 21 15.55 -3.61 21.71
N ARG A 22 14.34 -4.00 22.13
CA ARG A 22 13.55 -3.26 23.13
C ARG A 22 14.31 -3.08 24.45
N ASP A 23 15.03 -4.11 24.89
CA ASP A 23 15.76 -4.08 26.17
C ASP A 23 16.97 -3.14 26.12
N VAL A 24 17.46 -2.83 24.91
CA VAL A 24 18.51 -1.84 24.68
C VAL A 24 17.92 -0.43 24.60
N VAL A 25 16.80 -0.26 23.89
CA VAL A 25 16.19 1.05 23.64
C VAL A 25 15.47 1.60 24.87
N ALA A 26 14.62 0.79 25.52
CA ALA A 26 13.71 1.29 26.56
C ALA A 26 14.40 2.02 27.73
N PRO A 27 15.57 1.58 28.25
CA PRO A 27 16.27 2.29 29.33
C PRO A 27 16.83 3.65 28.90
N THR A 28 17.01 3.92 27.60
CA THR A 28 17.64 5.15 27.10
C THR A 28 16.74 6.38 27.19
N GLY A 29 15.42 6.20 27.28
CA GLY A 29 14.45 7.29 27.22
C GLY A 29 14.36 7.97 25.84
N GLN A 30 14.90 7.36 24.78
CA GLN A 30 14.82 7.89 23.42
C GLN A 30 13.38 8.02 22.92
N ARG A 31 13.15 9.04 22.08
CA ARG A 31 11.82 9.48 21.65
C ARG A 31 11.68 9.49 20.13
N VAL A 32 10.45 9.34 19.66
CA VAL A 32 10.05 9.57 18.26
C VAL A 32 8.90 10.56 18.24
N ALA A 33 9.06 11.67 17.53
CA ALA A 33 8.01 12.68 17.37
C ALA A 33 7.14 12.35 16.16
N ILE A 34 5.83 12.18 16.36
CA ILE A 34 4.86 11.94 15.30
C ILE A 34 3.87 13.10 15.29
N ILE A 35 3.99 13.96 14.27
CA ILE A 35 3.23 15.20 14.16
C ILE A 35 2.12 15.01 13.12
N ARG A 36 0.86 15.23 13.53
CA ARG A 36 -0.31 15.21 12.64
C ARG A 36 -1.17 16.45 12.81
N PHE A 37 -2.13 16.65 11.91
CA PHE A 37 -3.02 17.82 11.89
C PHE A 37 -4.47 17.39 12.04
N GLN A 38 -5.24 18.16 12.81
CA GLN A 38 -6.69 18.00 12.89
C GLN A 38 -7.39 18.72 11.74
N PRO A 39 -8.49 18.15 11.21
CA PRO A 39 -9.30 18.82 10.21
C PRO A 39 -10.01 20.04 10.81
N ALA A 40 -10.08 21.13 10.05
CA ALA A 40 -10.97 22.24 10.33
C ALA A 40 -12.42 21.89 10.00
N GLU A 41 -13.36 22.56 10.66
CA GLU A 41 -14.79 22.34 10.42
C GLU A 41 -15.21 22.67 8.98
N ASN A 42 -14.56 23.67 8.37
CA ASN A 42 -14.80 24.10 6.99
C ASN A 42 -13.92 23.39 5.95
N ASP A 43 -13.10 22.42 6.34
CA ASP A 43 -12.27 21.68 5.39
C ASP A 43 -13.15 20.87 4.40
N PRO A 44 -12.72 20.75 3.13
CA PRO A 44 -13.37 19.89 2.15
C PRO A 44 -13.53 18.44 2.66
N PRO A 45 -14.63 17.74 2.34
CA PRO A 45 -14.86 16.38 2.81
C PRO A 45 -13.74 15.39 2.49
N ASP A 46 -13.17 15.47 1.28
CA ASP A 46 -12.03 14.65 0.84
C ASP A 46 -10.77 14.92 1.66
N TRP A 47 -10.54 16.18 2.05
CA TRP A 47 -9.43 16.55 2.92
C TRP A 47 -9.61 16.00 4.34
N LYS A 48 -10.82 16.08 4.89
CA LYS A 48 -11.13 15.50 6.21
C LYS A 48 -10.86 13.99 6.24
N VAL A 49 -11.25 13.28 5.18
CA VAL A 49 -11.00 11.84 5.03
C VAL A 49 -9.49 11.53 5.03
N ARG A 50 -8.67 12.35 4.36
CA ARG A 50 -7.21 12.20 4.37
C ARG A 50 -6.61 12.40 5.77
N LEU A 51 -7.12 13.36 6.53
CA LEU A 51 -6.66 13.60 7.90
C LEU A 51 -7.10 12.48 8.86
N GLU A 52 -8.26 11.86 8.66
CA GLU A 52 -8.65 10.67 9.42
C GLU A 52 -7.78 9.45 9.08
N ALA A 53 -7.46 9.24 7.80
CA ALA A 53 -6.49 8.21 7.39
C ALA A 53 -5.12 8.42 8.06
N SER A 54 -4.65 9.67 8.08
CA SER A 54 -3.41 10.09 8.76
C SER A 54 -3.42 9.79 10.26
N LYS A 55 -4.56 9.97 10.94
CA LYS A 55 -4.73 9.60 12.35
C LYS A 55 -4.56 8.10 12.59
N VAL A 56 -5.22 7.25 11.78
CA VAL A 56 -5.09 5.79 11.88
C VAL A 56 -3.63 5.36 11.69
N SER A 57 -2.95 5.91 10.69
CA SER A 57 -1.51 5.67 10.46
C SER A 57 -0.66 6.14 11.66
N ALA A 58 -0.91 7.32 12.21
CA ALA A 58 -0.15 7.87 13.34
C ALA A 58 -0.28 7.00 14.60
N GLU A 59 -1.50 6.53 14.91
CA GLU A 59 -1.75 5.63 16.03
C GLU A 59 -1.01 4.28 15.86
N GLN A 60 -0.90 3.80 14.62
CA GLN A 60 -0.14 2.60 14.34
C GLN A 60 1.38 2.82 14.47
N LYS A 61 1.89 3.99 14.07
CA LYS A 61 3.30 4.39 14.26
C LYS A 61 3.65 4.44 15.75
N VAL A 62 2.80 5.08 16.56
CA VAL A 62 2.94 5.12 18.03
C VAL A 62 3.12 3.71 18.60
N LYS A 63 2.18 2.81 18.32
CA LYS A 63 2.23 1.41 18.80
C LYS A 63 3.48 0.66 18.34
N SER A 64 3.98 0.96 17.15
CA SER A 64 5.13 0.27 16.56
C SER A 64 6.45 0.73 17.19
N PHE A 65 6.60 2.03 17.47
CA PHE A 65 7.77 2.55 18.18
C PHE A 65 7.75 2.22 19.68
N GLU A 66 6.59 2.22 20.32
CA GLU A 66 6.45 1.78 21.72
C GLU A 66 6.78 0.28 21.89
N HIS A 67 6.43 -0.54 20.89
CA HIS A 67 6.83 -1.96 20.85
C HIS A 67 8.36 -2.12 20.89
N LEU A 68 9.10 -1.22 20.22
CA LEU A 68 10.56 -1.16 20.23
C LEU A 68 11.13 -0.48 21.48
N GLY A 69 10.30 0.05 22.38
CA GLY A 69 10.75 0.69 23.62
C GLY A 69 11.01 2.19 23.51
N PHE A 70 10.76 2.83 22.36
CA PHE A 70 10.82 4.29 22.24
C PHE A 70 9.60 4.96 22.89
N HIS A 71 9.79 6.16 23.41
CA HIS A 71 8.67 7.04 23.74
C HIS A 71 8.13 7.71 22.48
N ALA A 72 6.87 7.44 22.12
CA ALA A 72 6.26 8.02 20.93
C ALA A 72 5.46 9.29 21.29
N ASP A 73 6.00 10.45 20.92
CA ASP A 73 5.34 11.74 21.09
C ASP A 73 4.30 11.96 19.99
N HIS A 74 3.05 11.64 20.31
CA HIS A 74 1.93 11.87 19.42
C HIS A 74 1.46 13.33 19.51
N ILE A 75 2.01 14.18 18.63
CA ILE A 75 1.74 15.61 18.58
C ILE A 75 0.60 15.91 17.61
N VAL A 76 -0.50 16.43 18.15
CA VAL A 76 -1.72 16.72 17.38
C VAL A 76 -1.88 18.24 17.26
N MET A 77 -1.62 18.75 16.06
CA MET A 77 -1.74 20.18 15.76
C MET A 77 -3.20 20.56 15.50
N PRO A 78 -3.75 21.58 16.19
CA PRO A 78 -5.15 21.97 16.04
C PRO A 78 -5.42 22.61 14.66
N PRO A 79 -6.70 22.71 14.27
CA PRO A 79 -7.09 23.46 13.07
C PRO A 79 -6.60 24.91 13.14
N GLY A 80 -6.24 25.49 12.00
CA GLY A 80 -5.73 26.87 11.95
C GLY A 80 -4.29 27.05 12.46
N THR A 81 -3.55 25.96 12.70
CA THR A 81 -2.13 26.00 13.06
C THR A 81 -1.36 26.93 12.13
N THR A 82 -0.68 27.90 12.74
CA THR A 82 0.14 28.90 12.05
C THR A 82 1.51 28.33 11.68
N ARG A 83 2.18 29.01 10.74
CA ARG A 83 3.57 28.71 10.37
C ARG A 83 4.53 28.79 11.55
N ALA A 84 4.34 29.76 12.45
CA ALA A 84 5.16 29.93 13.65
C ALA A 84 4.98 28.75 14.61
N GLN A 85 3.73 28.40 14.96
CA GLN A 85 3.44 27.28 15.85
C GLN A 85 4.00 25.95 15.34
N PHE A 86 3.85 25.67 14.04
CA PHE A 86 4.42 24.45 13.46
C PHE A 86 5.96 24.49 13.41
N ALA A 87 6.55 25.64 13.08
CA ALA A 87 8.00 25.81 13.13
C ALA A 87 8.56 25.60 14.53
N ASP A 88 7.89 26.08 15.58
CA ASP A 88 8.32 25.91 16.97
C ASP A 88 8.27 24.43 17.40
N VAL A 89 7.25 23.68 16.95
CA VAL A 89 7.16 22.23 17.19
C VAL A 89 8.31 21.49 16.51
N LEU A 90 8.57 21.79 15.23
CA LEU A 90 9.68 21.19 14.50
C LEU A 90 11.03 21.55 15.12
N GLU A 91 11.22 22.81 15.55
CA GLU A 91 12.47 23.26 16.15
C GLU A 91 12.73 22.55 17.48
N ARG A 92 11.72 22.43 18.35
CA ARG A 92 11.86 21.66 19.61
C ARG A 92 12.24 20.21 19.34
N ALA A 93 11.58 19.55 18.40
CA ALA A 93 11.89 18.16 18.03
C ALA A 93 13.29 18.03 17.39
N ASN A 94 13.72 19.02 16.60
CA ASN A 94 15.05 19.07 16.01
C ASN A 94 16.15 19.22 17.06
N GLN A 95 15.96 20.09 18.05
CA GLN A 95 16.99 20.42 19.05
C GLN A 95 17.03 19.45 20.23
N ASP A 96 15.95 18.72 20.50
CA ASP A 96 15.91 17.73 21.57
C ASP A 96 16.81 16.52 21.25
N PRO A 97 17.90 16.28 22.01
CA PRO A 97 18.81 15.17 21.77
C PRO A 97 18.17 13.80 22.04
N SER A 98 17.10 13.74 22.86
CA SER A 98 16.37 12.50 23.13
C SER A 98 15.44 12.11 21.98
N THR A 99 15.00 13.09 21.16
CA THR A 99 14.23 12.83 19.93
C THR A 99 15.16 12.28 18.85
N ARG A 100 14.98 11.00 18.51
CA ARG A 100 15.79 10.30 17.51
C ARG A 100 15.20 10.38 16.12
N ALA A 101 13.88 10.34 16.00
CA ALA A 101 13.20 10.44 14.72
C ALA A 101 12.02 11.42 14.78
N ILE A 102 11.72 12.05 13.64
CA ILE A 102 10.59 12.96 13.46
C ILE A 102 9.82 12.49 12.23
N ILE A 103 8.51 12.33 12.37
CA ILE A 103 7.58 12.01 11.29
C ILE A 103 6.52 13.09 11.25
N VAL A 104 6.43 13.81 10.13
CA VAL A 104 5.30 14.71 9.84
C VAL A 104 4.33 13.96 8.94
N GLN A 105 3.14 13.66 9.45
CA GLN A 105 2.15 12.90 8.69
C GLN A 105 1.70 13.66 7.44
N PHE A 106 1.68 12.95 6.32
CA PHE A 106 1.22 13.48 5.04
C PHE A 106 -0.29 13.25 4.85
N PRO A 107 -1.03 14.20 4.26
CA PRO A 107 -0.59 15.53 3.84
C PRO A 107 -0.62 16.58 4.97
N PRO A 108 0.44 17.38 5.17
CA PRO A 108 0.32 18.59 5.98
C PRO A 108 -0.54 19.64 5.25
N PRO A 109 -1.18 20.58 5.97
CA PRO A 109 -1.81 21.74 5.35
C PRO A 109 -0.88 22.46 4.37
N ALA A 110 -1.40 22.91 3.22
CA ALA A 110 -0.59 23.43 2.12
C ALA A 110 0.34 24.59 2.52
N HIS A 111 -0.12 25.49 3.38
CA HIS A 111 0.68 26.62 3.89
C HIS A 111 1.80 26.21 4.86
N LEU A 112 1.73 25.00 5.42
CA LEU A 112 2.73 24.42 6.32
C LEU A 112 3.70 23.48 5.61
N GLN A 113 3.30 22.88 4.48
CA GLN A 113 4.11 21.92 3.74
C GLN A 113 5.56 22.38 3.47
N PRO A 114 5.84 23.65 3.10
CA PRO A 114 7.22 24.09 2.90
C PRO A 114 8.10 24.00 4.16
N LEU A 115 7.51 24.09 5.36
CA LEU A 115 8.25 24.04 6.63
C LEU A 115 8.74 22.64 6.99
N VAL A 116 8.17 21.58 6.40
CA VAL A 116 8.68 20.21 6.57
C VAL A 116 10.15 20.10 6.16
N GLN A 117 10.58 20.91 5.19
CA GLN A 117 11.98 20.97 4.76
C GLN A 117 12.93 21.57 5.81
N ARG A 118 12.43 22.11 6.93
CA ARG A 118 13.25 22.55 8.08
C ARG A 118 13.56 21.42 9.07
N MET A 119 12.95 20.24 8.89
CA MET A 119 13.27 19.07 9.69
C MET A 119 14.75 18.71 9.54
N ASN A 120 15.39 18.31 10.64
CA ASN A 120 16.75 17.79 10.64
C ASN A 120 16.76 16.50 9.80
N PRO A 121 17.52 16.44 8.69
CA PRO A 121 17.55 15.25 7.83
C PRO A 121 18.00 13.99 8.55
N ASP A 122 18.89 14.10 9.53
CA ASP A 122 19.34 12.92 10.26
C ASP A 122 18.20 12.28 11.04
N LYS A 123 17.21 13.07 11.47
CA LYS A 123 16.01 12.59 12.18
C LYS A 123 14.87 12.19 11.24
N ASP A 124 15.08 12.30 9.92
CA ASP A 124 14.09 11.98 8.90
C ASP A 124 14.14 10.50 8.52
N ILE A 125 13.28 9.69 9.14
CA ILE A 125 13.16 8.26 8.81
C ILE A 125 12.09 7.95 7.77
N ASP A 126 11.44 8.96 7.20
CA ASP A 126 10.34 8.80 6.24
C ASP A 126 10.56 9.58 4.92
N ALA A 127 11.80 10.02 4.70
CA ALA A 127 12.26 10.73 3.49
C ALA A 127 11.41 11.95 3.10
N LEU A 128 11.00 12.73 4.08
CA LEU A 128 10.19 13.93 3.87
C LEU A 128 11.05 15.15 3.46
N THR A 129 12.34 15.15 3.79
CA THR A 129 13.32 16.18 3.45
C THR A 129 13.94 15.91 2.08
N LYS A 130 13.47 16.64 1.07
CA LYS A 130 13.80 16.41 -0.34
C LYS A 130 15.31 16.59 -0.58
N GLY A 131 15.94 15.53 -1.10
CA GLY A 131 17.37 15.52 -1.44
C GLY A 131 18.33 15.61 -0.25
N ARG A 132 17.82 15.55 0.98
CA ARG A 132 18.65 15.61 2.20
C ARG A 132 18.45 14.41 3.12
N SER A 133 17.30 13.75 3.03
CA SER A 133 17.02 12.50 3.74
C SER A 133 18.13 11.47 3.51
N PRO A 134 18.54 10.70 4.54
CA PRO A 134 19.46 9.57 4.39
C PRO A 134 18.81 8.38 3.66
N TYR A 135 17.49 8.39 3.49
CA TYR A 135 16.73 7.38 2.74
C TYR A 135 16.29 7.91 1.37
N ASN A 136 16.40 7.06 0.35
CA ASN A 136 16.08 7.40 -1.05
C ASN A 136 14.58 7.57 -1.32
N ALA A 137 13.72 6.93 -0.53
CA ALA A 137 12.27 6.96 -0.68
C ALA A 137 11.57 6.95 0.69
N CYS A 138 10.29 7.34 0.74
CA CYS A 138 9.51 7.22 1.97
C CYS A 138 9.30 5.74 2.35
N ALA A 139 8.95 5.47 3.61
CA ALA A 139 8.87 4.11 4.12
C ALA A 139 7.81 3.27 3.36
N THR A 140 6.71 3.90 2.94
CA THR A 140 5.67 3.26 2.13
C THR A 140 6.22 2.83 0.76
N ALA A 141 6.95 3.71 0.07
CA ALA A 141 7.49 3.44 -1.27
C ALA A 141 8.58 2.35 -1.22
N GLU A 142 9.49 2.41 -0.26
CA GLU A 142 10.49 1.34 -0.06
C GLU A 142 9.80 0.00 0.25
N GLY A 143 8.80 0.03 1.14
CA GLY A 143 8.01 -1.14 1.49
C GLY A 143 7.31 -1.78 0.29
N ILE A 144 6.69 -0.97 -0.58
CA ILE A 144 6.09 -1.44 -1.83
C ILE A 144 7.13 -2.11 -2.73
N CYS A 145 8.32 -1.51 -2.91
CA CYS A 145 9.34 -2.08 -3.78
C CYS A 145 9.83 -3.45 -3.26
N ARG A 146 10.00 -3.60 -1.94
CA ARG A 146 10.34 -4.88 -1.30
C ARG A 146 9.22 -5.93 -1.40
N VAL A 147 7.96 -5.50 -1.41
CA VAL A 147 6.81 -6.39 -1.68
C VAL A 147 6.78 -6.85 -3.14
N VAL A 148 7.22 -6.00 -4.06
CA VAL A 148 7.27 -6.29 -5.50
C VAL A 148 8.43 -7.23 -5.87
N GLU A 149 9.58 -7.10 -5.20
CA GLU A 149 10.82 -7.81 -5.53
C GLU A 149 10.66 -9.33 -5.77
N PRO A 150 9.96 -10.12 -4.93
CA PRO A 150 9.84 -11.56 -5.14
C PRO A 150 9.03 -11.94 -6.39
N PHE A 151 8.21 -11.01 -6.91
CA PHE A 151 7.37 -11.16 -8.10
C PHE A 151 8.03 -10.59 -9.36
N ALA A 152 9.18 -9.91 -9.19
CA ALA A 152 9.79 -9.08 -10.22
C ALA A 152 10.86 -9.79 -11.08
N LYS A 153 10.86 -11.13 -11.12
CA LYS A 153 11.80 -11.91 -11.95
C LYS A 153 11.35 -11.94 -13.41
N ASP A 154 12.27 -12.28 -14.32
CA ASP A 154 11.98 -12.41 -15.76
C ASP A 154 11.55 -11.09 -16.42
N ASP A 155 12.17 -9.97 -16.02
CA ASP A 155 11.99 -8.62 -16.59
C ASP A 155 10.51 -8.21 -16.83
N PRO A 156 9.69 -8.15 -15.77
CA PRO A 156 8.28 -7.81 -15.91
C PRO A 156 8.09 -6.34 -16.29
N LEU A 157 6.99 -6.04 -16.97
CA LEU A 157 6.48 -4.68 -17.04
C LEU A 157 5.69 -4.35 -15.77
N ILE A 158 6.09 -3.30 -15.05
CA ILE A 158 5.42 -2.86 -13.82
C ILE A 158 4.66 -1.57 -14.09
N ALA A 159 3.33 -1.59 -13.97
CA ALA A 159 2.51 -0.39 -14.03
C ALA A 159 2.43 0.29 -12.66
N VAL A 160 2.75 1.58 -12.58
CA VAL A 160 2.59 2.41 -11.38
C VAL A 160 1.50 3.45 -11.64
N VAL A 161 0.35 3.28 -10.98
CA VAL A 161 -0.81 4.16 -11.04
C VAL A 161 -0.74 5.17 -9.89
N GLY A 162 -0.75 6.47 -10.22
CA GLY A 162 -0.44 7.56 -9.28
C GLY A 162 1.07 7.86 -9.21
N SER A 163 1.78 7.66 -10.32
CA SER A 163 3.24 7.70 -10.42
C SER A 163 3.85 9.06 -10.03
N LYS A 164 3.12 10.17 -10.23
CA LYS A 164 3.60 11.52 -9.91
C LYS A 164 3.41 11.93 -8.45
N GLY A 165 2.69 11.15 -7.65
CA GLY A 165 2.47 11.43 -6.23
C GLY A 165 3.74 11.25 -5.38
N PHE A 166 3.73 11.68 -4.11
CA PHE A 166 4.89 11.54 -3.22
C PHE A 166 5.36 10.09 -3.08
N VAL A 167 4.43 9.15 -2.83
CA VAL A 167 4.74 7.72 -2.77
C VAL A 167 5.11 7.17 -4.15
N GLY A 168 4.35 7.54 -5.19
CA GLY A 168 4.56 7.08 -6.57
C GLY A 168 5.95 7.42 -7.11
N GLN A 169 6.43 8.64 -6.90
CA GLN A 169 7.77 9.07 -7.33
C GLN A 169 8.87 8.23 -6.66
N GLY A 170 8.69 7.88 -5.38
CA GLY A 170 9.59 6.98 -4.67
C GLY A 170 9.60 5.59 -5.29
N VAL A 171 8.42 5.01 -5.52
CA VAL A 171 8.30 3.68 -6.15
C VAL A 171 8.94 3.65 -7.54
N VAL A 172 8.61 4.64 -8.38
CA VAL A 172 9.14 4.75 -9.75
C VAL A 172 10.67 4.88 -9.74
N THR A 173 11.21 5.75 -8.89
CA THR A 173 12.66 5.98 -8.83
C THR A 173 13.37 4.72 -8.36
N THR A 174 12.93 4.11 -7.27
CA THR A 174 13.54 2.90 -6.71
C THR A 174 13.47 1.72 -7.68
N LEU A 175 12.31 1.42 -8.27
CA LEU A 175 12.19 0.31 -9.22
C LEU A 175 13.01 0.55 -10.51
N ARG A 176 13.11 1.80 -10.96
CA ARG A 176 13.94 2.15 -12.12
C ARG A 176 15.43 1.98 -11.84
N GLU A 177 15.90 2.38 -10.66
CA GLU A 177 17.29 2.16 -10.22
C GLU A 177 17.62 0.68 -10.08
N GLN A 178 16.62 -0.15 -9.74
CA GLN A 178 16.72 -1.62 -9.75
C GLN A 178 16.69 -2.23 -11.17
N GLY A 179 16.53 -1.42 -12.21
CA GLY A 179 16.58 -1.86 -13.61
C GLY A 179 15.24 -2.37 -14.16
N HIS A 180 14.12 -2.15 -13.48
CA HIS A 180 12.82 -2.62 -13.95
C HIS A 180 12.20 -1.73 -15.03
N ARG A 181 11.42 -2.34 -15.92
CA ARG A 181 10.62 -1.64 -16.93
C ARG A 181 9.32 -1.13 -16.32
N LEU A 182 9.06 0.17 -16.48
CA LEU A 182 7.94 0.84 -15.84
C LEU A 182 6.94 1.40 -16.87
N MET A 183 5.65 1.26 -16.55
CA MET A 183 4.56 2.03 -17.15
C MET A 183 4.01 2.98 -16.10
N GLU A 184 4.24 4.27 -16.27
CA GLU A 184 3.71 5.31 -15.39
C GLU A 184 2.34 5.78 -15.87
N LEU A 185 1.35 5.78 -14.96
CA LEU A 185 -0.02 6.21 -15.23
C LEU A 185 -0.49 7.20 -14.15
N ASP A 186 -1.13 8.29 -14.55
CA ASP A 186 -1.67 9.33 -13.67
C ASP A 186 -3.05 9.81 -14.12
N ALA A 187 -3.54 10.86 -13.45
CA ALA A 187 -4.81 11.50 -13.79
C ALA A 187 -4.85 11.91 -15.28
N GLY A 188 -5.87 11.43 -15.99
CA GLY A 188 -6.08 11.67 -17.42
C GLY A 188 -5.62 10.53 -18.34
N ASP A 189 -4.82 9.58 -17.83
CA ASP A 189 -4.41 8.40 -18.60
C ASP A 189 -5.52 7.33 -18.64
N ASP A 190 -5.54 6.55 -19.71
CA ASP A 190 -6.40 5.36 -19.81
C ASP A 190 -5.84 4.23 -18.94
N LEU A 191 -6.49 3.98 -17.80
CA LEU A 191 -6.08 2.94 -16.86
C LEU A 191 -6.20 1.53 -17.43
N ARG A 192 -6.91 1.30 -18.54
CA ARG A 192 -6.94 -0.02 -19.19
C ARG A 192 -5.56 -0.45 -19.71
N ARG A 193 -4.63 0.49 -19.88
CA ARG A 193 -3.23 0.18 -20.23
C ARG A 193 -2.53 -0.75 -19.24
N VAL A 194 -3.02 -0.85 -18.00
CA VAL A 194 -2.49 -1.83 -17.04
C VAL A 194 -2.68 -3.29 -17.50
N HIS A 195 -3.50 -3.57 -18.53
CA HIS A 195 -3.61 -4.91 -19.14
C HIS A 195 -2.30 -5.42 -19.70
N ASP A 196 -1.40 -4.52 -20.10
CA ASP A 196 -0.12 -4.91 -20.68
C ASP A 196 0.94 -5.20 -19.62
N ALA A 197 0.72 -4.79 -18.37
CA ALA A 197 1.66 -4.98 -17.28
C ALA A 197 1.60 -6.41 -16.70
N ASP A 198 2.69 -6.86 -16.10
CA ASP A 198 2.76 -8.10 -15.33
C ASP A 198 2.48 -7.84 -13.83
N ILE A 199 2.84 -6.66 -13.34
CA ILE A 199 2.62 -6.20 -11.96
C ILE A 199 1.92 -4.84 -12.01
N VAL A 200 0.94 -4.64 -11.15
CA VAL A 200 0.24 -3.35 -11.02
C VAL A 200 0.43 -2.81 -9.61
N VAL A 201 0.92 -1.58 -9.48
CA VAL A 201 1.07 -0.87 -8.22
C VAL A 201 0.16 0.36 -8.24
N SER A 202 -0.78 0.46 -7.30
CA SER A 202 -1.66 1.62 -7.16
C SER A 202 -1.37 2.37 -5.87
N VAL A 203 -1.04 3.65 -6.00
CA VAL A 203 -0.69 4.58 -4.92
C VAL A 203 -1.44 5.91 -5.04
N THR A 204 -2.69 5.84 -5.54
CA THR A 204 -3.50 7.02 -5.86
C THR A 204 -4.24 7.58 -4.66
N GLY A 205 -4.65 6.71 -3.73
CA GLY A 205 -5.56 7.07 -2.65
C GLY A 205 -6.98 7.38 -3.13
N ASN A 206 -7.37 6.89 -4.32
CA ASN A 206 -8.68 7.08 -4.93
C ASN A 206 -9.46 5.75 -4.87
N PRO A 207 -10.45 5.61 -3.96
CA PRO A 207 -11.10 4.35 -3.70
C PRO A 207 -11.75 3.72 -4.93
N GLY A 208 -11.41 2.47 -5.21
CA GLY A 208 -12.04 1.67 -6.27
C GLY A 208 -11.78 2.16 -7.70
N ILE A 209 -10.72 2.94 -7.93
CA ILE A 209 -10.32 3.39 -9.27
C ILE A 209 -9.96 2.21 -10.21
N LEU A 210 -9.44 1.10 -9.66
CA LEU A 210 -9.16 -0.13 -10.41
C LEU A 210 -10.26 -1.17 -10.16
N GLY A 211 -11.09 -1.40 -11.18
CA GLY A 211 -12.16 -2.42 -11.22
C GLY A 211 -11.85 -3.66 -12.07
N PRO A 212 -12.84 -4.57 -12.22
CA PRO A 212 -12.70 -5.80 -13.02
C PRO A 212 -12.27 -5.57 -14.47
N ASP A 213 -12.66 -4.44 -15.06
CA ASP A 213 -12.26 -4.10 -16.44
C ASP A 213 -10.76 -3.82 -16.57
N HIS A 214 -10.06 -3.53 -15.48
CA HIS A 214 -8.65 -3.18 -15.44
C HIS A 214 -7.74 -4.37 -15.10
N LEU A 215 -8.14 -5.25 -14.18
CA LEU A 215 -7.27 -6.35 -13.75
C LEU A 215 -7.37 -7.57 -14.67
N ARG A 216 -6.30 -8.37 -14.74
CA ARG A 216 -6.20 -9.56 -15.58
C ARG A 216 -5.62 -10.72 -14.79
N ALA A 217 -6.02 -11.95 -15.16
CA ALA A 217 -5.55 -13.17 -14.51
C ALA A 217 -4.03 -13.38 -14.59
N HIS A 218 -3.38 -12.77 -15.59
CA HIS A 218 -1.93 -12.84 -15.73
C HIS A 218 -1.17 -11.85 -14.83
N HIS A 219 -1.85 -10.91 -14.17
CA HIS A 219 -1.20 -10.01 -13.23
C HIS A 219 -0.63 -10.84 -12.07
N ARG A 220 0.70 -10.91 -12.00
CA ARG A 220 1.45 -11.68 -11.01
C ARG A 220 1.17 -11.15 -9.62
N LEU A 221 1.13 -9.82 -9.49
CA LEU A 221 0.87 -9.10 -8.26
C LEU A 221 0.12 -7.80 -8.54
N VAL A 222 -0.87 -7.50 -7.70
CA VAL A 222 -1.52 -6.19 -7.61
C VAL A 222 -1.28 -5.62 -6.21
N VAL A 223 -0.52 -4.52 -6.14
CA VAL A 223 -0.29 -3.76 -4.91
C VAL A 223 -1.34 -2.65 -4.81
N ASP A 224 -2.22 -2.76 -3.82
CA ASP A 224 -3.20 -1.76 -3.42
C ASP A 224 -2.68 -1.03 -2.17
N SER A 225 -2.12 0.17 -2.38
CA SER A 225 -1.68 1.06 -1.30
C SER A 225 -2.77 2.08 -0.89
N GLY A 226 -3.95 2.03 -1.52
CA GLY A 226 -5.04 2.93 -1.18
C GLY A 226 -5.55 2.67 0.24
N PHE A 227 -5.90 3.73 0.96
CA PHE A 227 -6.50 3.60 2.28
C PHE A 227 -7.44 4.75 2.59
N VAL A 228 -8.74 4.47 2.54
CA VAL A 228 -9.80 5.40 2.93
C VAL A 228 -10.67 4.76 4.01
N PRO A 229 -10.54 5.21 5.28
CA PRO A 229 -11.38 4.75 6.39
C PRO A 229 -12.86 4.92 6.09
N GLN A 230 -13.68 4.00 6.60
CA GLN A 230 -15.14 4.05 6.52
C GLN A 230 -15.75 4.19 7.93
N PRO A 231 -16.96 4.75 8.06
CA PRO A 231 -17.63 4.90 9.36
C PRO A 231 -17.89 3.58 10.10
N ASP A 232 -17.98 2.46 9.37
CA ASP A 232 -18.18 1.12 9.93
C ASP A 232 -16.87 0.47 10.44
N GLY A 233 -15.76 1.19 10.43
CA GLY A 233 -14.44 0.71 10.82
C GLY A 233 -13.70 -0.08 9.73
N SER A 234 -14.30 -0.28 8.56
CA SER A 234 -13.61 -0.85 7.40
C SER A 234 -12.76 0.21 6.68
N ALA A 235 -12.02 -0.21 5.65
CA ALA A 235 -11.27 0.70 4.78
C ALA A 235 -11.36 0.26 3.32
N LYS A 236 -11.47 1.23 2.42
CA LYS A 236 -11.44 1.02 0.97
C LYS A 236 -10.05 1.33 0.42
N GLY A 237 -9.56 0.45 -0.44
CA GLY A 237 -8.35 0.67 -1.23
C GLY A 237 -8.67 1.20 -2.61
N ASP A 238 -7.62 1.35 -3.42
CA ASP A 238 -7.72 1.79 -4.81
C ASP A 238 -8.34 0.69 -5.70
N VAL A 239 -8.31 -0.58 -5.28
CA VAL A 239 -8.88 -1.70 -6.02
C VAL A 239 -10.28 -2.06 -5.50
N GLN A 240 -11.23 -2.22 -6.42
CA GLN A 240 -12.59 -2.65 -6.09
C GLN A 240 -12.61 -4.09 -5.58
N ARG A 241 -13.46 -4.37 -4.58
CA ARG A 241 -13.62 -5.74 -4.03
C ARG A 241 -13.97 -6.79 -5.08
N ALA A 242 -14.77 -6.42 -6.08
CA ALA A 242 -15.14 -7.32 -7.18
C ALA A 242 -13.93 -7.78 -8.02
N ALA A 243 -12.81 -7.04 -7.97
CA ALA A 243 -11.59 -7.34 -8.71
C ALA A 243 -10.55 -8.11 -7.88
N TYR A 244 -10.79 -8.36 -6.59
CA TYR A 244 -9.80 -8.97 -5.68
C TYR A 244 -9.41 -10.39 -6.08
N ASN A 245 -10.31 -11.13 -6.74
CA ASN A 245 -10.10 -12.52 -7.13
C ASN A 245 -9.58 -12.70 -8.57
N ILE A 246 -9.19 -11.60 -9.23
CA ILE A 246 -8.73 -11.60 -10.62
C ILE A 246 -7.22 -11.90 -10.74
N PRO A 247 -6.31 -11.15 -10.08
CA PRO A 247 -4.87 -11.37 -10.24
C PRO A 247 -4.41 -12.65 -9.54
N GLN A 248 -3.16 -13.05 -9.75
CA GLN A 248 -2.59 -14.20 -9.02
C GLN A 248 -2.34 -13.86 -7.55
N HIS A 249 -1.82 -12.67 -7.28
CA HIS A 249 -1.57 -12.16 -5.94
C HIS A 249 -2.08 -10.72 -5.76
N LEU A 250 -2.49 -10.38 -4.54
CA LEU A 250 -2.94 -9.02 -4.21
C LEU A 250 -2.59 -8.64 -2.76
N THR A 251 -2.19 -7.39 -2.53
CA THR A 251 -2.09 -6.86 -1.15
C THR A 251 -3.49 -6.38 -0.69
N PRO A 252 -4.07 -6.93 0.38
CA PRO A 252 -5.44 -6.59 0.77
C PRO A 252 -5.53 -5.23 1.46
N VAL A 253 -6.69 -4.56 1.37
CA VAL A 253 -6.98 -3.36 2.18
C VAL A 253 -8.17 -3.62 3.11
N PRO A 254 -8.04 -3.44 4.43
CA PRO A 254 -6.82 -3.14 5.18
C PRO A 254 -5.90 -4.38 5.30
N GLY A 255 -4.65 -4.15 5.72
CA GLY A 255 -3.72 -5.22 6.09
C GLY A 255 -2.59 -5.52 5.09
N GLY A 256 -2.55 -4.82 3.97
CA GLY A 256 -1.48 -4.85 2.97
C GLY A 256 -0.39 -3.83 3.28
N ILE A 257 -0.32 -2.74 2.52
CA ILE A 257 0.84 -1.82 2.55
C ILE A 257 1.01 -1.04 3.86
N GLY A 258 -0.07 -0.66 4.56
CA GLY A 258 0.05 0.08 5.83
C GLY A 258 0.91 -0.63 6.88
N PRO A 259 0.66 -1.91 7.21
CA PRO A 259 1.55 -2.71 8.04
C PRO A 259 2.99 -2.83 7.52
N VAL A 260 3.20 -2.89 6.19
CA VAL A 260 4.54 -2.92 5.59
C VAL A 260 5.28 -1.61 5.85
N GLU A 261 4.63 -0.45 5.71
CA GLU A 261 5.21 0.86 6.07
C GLU A 261 5.71 0.85 7.53
N MET A 262 4.94 0.27 8.46
CA MET A 262 5.34 0.20 9.87
C MET A 262 6.57 -0.70 10.05
N ALA A 263 6.63 -1.84 9.38
CA ALA A 263 7.78 -2.72 9.41
C ALA A 263 9.04 -2.02 8.89
N THR A 264 8.93 -1.27 7.78
CA THR A 264 10.00 -0.44 7.24
C THR A 264 10.47 0.62 8.25
N LEU A 265 9.54 1.35 8.87
CA LEU A 265 9.90 2.39 9.86
C LEU A 265 10.58 1.81 11.10
N MET A 266 10.11 0.66 11.58
CA MET A 266 10.73 -0.07 12.70
C MET A 266 12.16 -0.49 12.36
N GLU A 267 12.37 -1.04 11.16
CA GLU A 267 13.71 -1.41 10.70
C GLU A 267 14.65 -0.21 10.63
N ARG A 268 14.20 0.88 9.99
CA ARG A 268 15.01 2.10 9.81
C ARG A 268 15.49 2.66 11.14
N ILE A 269 14.62 2.75 12.14
CA ILE A 269 15.02 3.29 13.45
C ILE A 269 15.91 2.31 14.24
N VAL A 270 15.67 1.00 14.16
CA VAL A 270 16.54 -0.02 14.80
C VAL A 270 17.93 0.03 14.20
N ARG A 271 18.03 0.05 12.86
CA ARG A 271 19.30 0.13 12.14
C ARG A 271 20.10 1.38 12.50
N ARG A 272 19.41 2.50 12.62
CA ARG A 272 20.05 3.78 12.91
C ARG A 272 20.50 3.91 14.37
N GLU A 273 19.67 3.45 15.31
CA GLU A 273 19.87 3.73 16.74
C GLU A 273 20.54 2.63 17.53
N VAL A 274 20.45 1.39 17.05
CA VAL A 274 20.77 0.22 17.87
C VAL A 274 21.78 -0.68 17.18
N ASP A 275 21.46 -1.12 15.96
CA ASP A 275 22.22 -2.16 15.27
C ASP A 275 22.18 -1.95 13.76
N THR A 276 23.26 -1.37 13.21
CA THR A 276 23.37 -1.10 11.77
C THR A 276 23.20 -2.35 10.91
N ASP A 277 23.51 -3.52 11.46
CA ASP A 277 23.45 -4.81 10.79
C ASP A 277 22.18 -5.62 11.14
N ALA A 278 21.18 -4.97 11.73
CA ALA A 278 19.91 -5.60 12.07
C ALA A 278 19.36 -6.39 10.86
N PRO A 279 18.76 -7.57 11.06
CA PRO A 279 18.26 -8.37 9.94
C PRO A 279 17.06 -7.72 9.24
N ASP A 280 16.92 -7.93 7.93
CA ASP A 280 15.77 -7.46 7.15
C ASP A 280 14.51 -8.29 7.43
N TRP A 281 13.34 -7.65 7.51
CA TRP A 281 12.08 -8.34 7.24
C TRP A 281 11.96 -8.67 5.74
N LYS A 282 11.22 -9.72 5.39
CA LYS A 282 11.12 -10.21 4.01
C LYS A 282 9.71 -10.62 3.65
N VAL A 283 9.39 -10.52 2.36
CA VAL A 283 8.22 -11.18 1.79
C VAL A 283 8.67 -12.49 1.18
N GLU A 284 8.13 -13.60 1.68
CA GLU A 284 8.49 -14.93 1.17
C GLU A 284 8.16 -15.05 -0.33
N PRO A 285 9.07 -15.64 -1.15
CA PRO A 285 8.81 -15.88 -2.55
C PRO A 285 7.55 -16.72 -2.76
N ARG A 286 6.74 -16.35 -3.76
CA ARG A 286 5.52 -17.07 -4.11
C ARG A 286 5.55 -17.51 -5.57
N PRO A 287 5.04 -18.71 -5.88
CA PRO A 287 4.95 -19.15 -7.27
C PRO A 287 3.92 -18.31 -8.01
N TYR A 288 4.25 -17.92 -9.24
CA TYR A 288 3.33 -17.27 -10.17
C TYR A 288 3.54 -17.86 -11.57
N LEU A 289 2.51 -17.75 -12.41
CA LEU A 289 2.54 -18.13 -13.81
C LEU A 289 2.80 -16.89 -14.68
N THR A 290 3.65 -17.01 -15.69
CA THR A 290 3.83 -15.98 -16.71
C THR A 290 2.66 -15.95 -17.69
N LYS A 291 2.58 -14.91 -18.53
CA LYS A 291 1.58 -14.81 -19.61
C LYS A 291 1.67 -16.01 -20.55
N GLU A 292 2.89 -16.43 -20.89
CA GLU A 292 3.13 -17.61 -21.73
C GLU A 292 2.61 -18.88 -21.06
N GLN A 293 2.95 -19.11 -19.79
CA GLN A 293 2.51 -20.30 -19.06
C GLN A 293 0.98 -20.39 -18.93
N LEU A 294 0.31 -19.25 -18.72
CA LEU A 294 -1.15 -19.19 -18.70
C LEU A 294 -1.76 -19.49 -20.08
N ALA A 295 -1.16 -19.02 -21.16
CA ALA A 295 -1.62 -19.31 -22.53
C ALA A 295 -1.48 -20.81 -22.89
N HIS A 296 -0.41 -21.48 -22.43
CA HIS A 296 -0.22 -22.92 -22.62
C HIS A 296 -1.23 -23.74 -21.80
N THR A 297 -1.54 -23.31 -20.58
CA THR A 297 -2.55 -23.97 -19.74
C THR A 297 -3.96 -23.86 -20.35
N ALA A 298 -4.27 -22.74 -21.02
CA ALA A 298 -5.56 -22.53 -21.67
C ALA A 298 -5.76 -23.33 -22.97
N THR A 299 -4.67 -23.80 -23.60
CA THR A 299 -4.71 -24.57 -24.86
C THR A 299 -4.63 -26.08 -24.63
N ALA A 300 -4.28 -26.51 -23.41
CA ALA A 300 -4.29 -27.92 -23.01
C ALA A 300 -5.65 -28.32 -22.41
N GLU A 301 -6.66 -28.55 -23.26
CA GLU A 301 -7.86 -29.30 -22.84
C GLU A 301 -7.56 -30.81 -22.69
N PRO A 302 -8.29 -31.53 -21.82
CA PRO A 302 -7.87 -32.83 -21.33
C PRO A 302 -7.99 -33.88 -22.44
N THR A 303 -6.88 -34.55 -22.74
CA THR A 303 -6.91 -35.78 -23.53
C THR A 303 -7.73 -36.80 -22.74
N THR A 304 -8.90 -37.15 -23.26
CA THR A 304 -9.74 -38.22 -22.72
C THR A 304 -8.92 -39.51 -22.66
N ALA A 305 -8.50 -39.89 -21.46
CA ALA A 305 -7.95 -41.21 -21.22
C ALA A 305 -9.05 -42.23 -21.50
N SER A 306 -8.94 -42.91 -22.65
CA SER A 306 -9.74 -44.08 -23.00
C SER A 306 -9.50 -45.16 -21.95
N VAL A 307 -10.49 -45.38 -21.09
CA VAL A 307 -10.52 -46.56 -20.23
C VAL A 307 -11.12 -47.69 -21.06
N ALA A 308 -10.26 -48.51 -21.66
CA ALA A 308 -10.64 -49.79 -22.22
C ALA A 308 -11.07 -50.72 -21.07
N ALA A 309 -12.39 -50.86 -20.86
CA ALA A 309 -12.94 -51.84 -19.94
C ALA A 309 -12.82 -53.24 -20.56
N THR A 310 -11.89 -54.04 -20.03
CA THR A 310 -11.81 -55.48 -20.33
C THR A 310 -12.97 -56.20 -19.65
N ALA A 311 -13.81 -56.84 -20.46
CA ALA A 311 -14.86 -57.73 -19.98
C ALA A 311 -14.25 -58.93 -19.23
N THR A 312 -14.76 -59.22 -18.04
CA THR A 312 -14.64 -60.55 -17.45
C THR A 312 -15.98 -60.92 -16.83
N THR A 313 -16.66 -61.83 -17.53
CA THR A 313 -17.82 -62.59 -17.08
C THR A 313 -17.49 -63.39 -15.83
N ARG A 314 -18.37 -63.36 -14.83
CA ARG A 314 -18.60 -64.51 -13.95
C ARG A 314 -20.03 -64.52 -13.40
N THR A 315 -20.75 -65.53 -13.86
CA THR A 315 -22.04 -66.04 -13.40
C THR A 315 -21.91 -66.63 -12.00
N THR A 316 -22.89 -66.43 -11.10
CA THR A 316 -23.71 -67.47 -10.43
C THR A 316 -24.47 -66.96 -9.18
N THR A 317 -25.80 -66.97 -9.30
CA THR A 317 -26.85 -67.47 -8.37
C THR A 317 -26.92 -67.12 -6.87
N SER A 318 -28.12 -66.59 -6.53
CA SER A 318 -29.08 -67.08 -5.50
C SER A 318 -28.84 -66.76 -4.02
N THR A 319 -29.70 -65.93 -3.43
CA THR A 319 -30.82 -66.40 -2.57
C THR A 319 -31.68 -65.22 -2.09
N ALA A 320 -32.99 -65.49 -1.99
CA ALA A 320 -34.03 -64.58 -1.57
C ALA A 320 -34.24 -64.60 -0.05
N SER A 321 -34.74 -63.49 0.49
CA SER A 321 -35.68 -63.50 1.62
C SER A 321 -36.44 -62.17 1.71
N GLU A 322 -37.75 -62.28 1.52
CA GLU A 322 -38.79 -61.27 1.74
C GLU A 322 -38.90 -60.85 3.21
N GLN A 323 -39.38 -59.63 3.47
CA GLN A 323 -40.54 -59.40 4.35
C GLN A 323 -41.17 -58.02 4.15
N GLN A 324 -42.50 -58.00 4.32
CA GLN A 324 -43.48 -57.01 3.85
C GLN A 324 -43.76 -55.84 4.82
N ALA A 325 -44.36 -54.80 4.22
CA ALA A 325 -45.14 -53.60 4.65
C ALA A 325 -46.14 -53.81 5.83
N PRO A 326 -46.92 -52.81 6.36
CA PRO A 326 -47.47 -51.54 5.77
C PRO A 326 -47.36 -50.30 6.71
N GLY A 327 -47.83 -49.06 6.50
CA GLY A 327 -48.75 -48.34 5.60
C GLY A 327 -49.52 -47.26 6.41
N GLN A 328 -49.99 -46.18 5.77
CA GLN A 328 -50.87 -45.04 6.21
C GLN A 328 -50.13 -43.70 6.45
N GLN A 329 -50.26 -42.64 5.61
CA GLN A 329 -51.38 -41.73 5.26
C GLN A 329 -51.87 -40.81 6.40
N THR A 330 -51.75 -39.48 6.20
CA THR A 330 -52.74 -38.37 6.35
C THR A 330 -51.98 -37.02 6.32
N SER A 331 -52.14 -36.12 5.33
CA SER A 331 -53.21 -35.12 5.10
C SER A 331 -52.82 -33.69 5.55
N GLY A 332 -53.18 -32.66 4.76
CA GLY A 332 -53.34 -31.27 5.20
C GLY A 332 -52.39 -30.27 4.52
N GLN A 333 -52.72 -29.74 3.34
CA GLN A 333 -53.44 -28.46 3.12
C GLN A 333 -52.53 -27.23 2.92
N GLN A 334 -52.59 -26.69 1.70
CA GLN A 334 -52.32 -25.28 1.36
C GLN A 334 -53.35 -24.35 2.03
N PRO A 335 -53.07 -23.03 2.04
CA PRO A 335 -54.03 -22.15 1.38
C PRO A 335 -53.43 -21.08 0.45
N GLN A 336 -54.33 -20.64 -0.43
CA GLN A 336 -54.20 -19.69 -1.54
C GLN A 336 -54.19 -18.21 -1.13
N ALA A 337 -53.82 -17.39 -2.11
CA ALA A 337 -53.85 -15.92 -2.19
C ALA A 337 -55.25 -15.29 -2.38
N LYS A 338 -55.36 -13.99 -2.05
CA LYS A 338 -56.18 -12.88 -2.62
C LYS A 338 -55.91 -11.61 -1.75
N GLY A 339 -55.93 -10.35 -2.20
CA GLY A 339 -56.23 -9.67 -3.47
C GLY A 339 -55.66 -8.23 -3.44
N GLN A 340 -55.36 -7.66 -4.61
CA GLN A 340 -55.96 -6.44 -5.21
C GLN A 340 -55.78 -5.08 -4.48
N GLY A 341 -55.20 -4.12 -5.22
CA GLY A 341 -55.26 -2.67 -4.98
C GLY A 341 -54.62 -1.90 -6.14
N GLN A 342 -55.41 -1.04 -6.81
CA GLN A 342 -55.16 -0.36 -8.09
C GLN A 342 -54.32 0.92 -7.97
N GLY A 343 -53.75 1.39 -9.10
CA GLY A 343 -53.31 2.77 -9.30
C GLY A 343 -52.54 3.00 -10.61
N GLN A 344 -53.19 3.62 -11.59
CA GLN A 344 -52.70 4.09 -12.91
C GLN A 344 -51.49 5.07 -12.77
N TRP A 345 -50.63 5.32 -13.76
CA TRP A 345 -50.84 6.21 -14.91
C TRP A 345 -49.80 6.00 -16.03
N ALA A 346 -50.21 6.35 -17.26
CA ALA A 346 -49.50 6.38 -18.55
C ALA A 346 -48.12 7.09 -18.49
N GLY A 347 -47.12 6.82 -19.33
CA GLY A 347 -47.15 6.35 -20.70
C GLY A 347 -46.95 7.56 -21.64
N ASP A 348 -45.70 7.93 -21.88
CA ASP A 348 -45.28 8.61 -23.11
C ASP A 348 -43.82 8.26 -23.40
N GLY A 349 -43.60 7.72 -24.60
CA GLY A 349 -42.31 7.20 -25.05
C GLY A 349 -41.44 8.28 -25.67
N GLN A 350 -40.12 8.11 -25.52
CA GLN A 350 -39.15 8.56 -26.51
C GLN A 350 -37.87 7.72 -26.42
N GLN A 351 -37.59 7.08 -27.55
CA GLN A 351 -36.33 6.60 -28.13
C GLN A 351 -35.09 6.45 -27.23
N ALA A 352 -34.56 5.22 -27.29
CA ALA A 352 -33.24 4.85 -26.84
C ALA A 352 -32.14 5.73 -27.47
N VAL A 353 -31.34 6.36 -26.61
CA VAL A 353 -30.02 6.93 -26.95
C VAL A 353 -29.04 6.42 -25.90
N ALA A 354 -27.96 5.80 -26.35
CA ALA A 354 -26.89 5.27 -25.49
C ALA A 354 -26.26 6.39 -24.64
N PRO A 355 -25.96 6.18 -23.35
CA PRO A 355 -25.27 7.20 -22.57
C PRO A 355 -23.79 7.23 -22.97
N GLY A 356 -23.44 8.28 -23.71
CA GLY A 356 -22.08 8.71 -23.95
C GLY A 356 -21.37 9.13 -22.66
N ASN A 357 -20.07 8.90 -22.67
CA ASN A 357 -19.05 9.22 -21.68
C ASN A 357 -19.17 10.64 -21.08
N PRO A 358 -19.42 10.81 -19.76
CA PRO A 358 -19.34 12.11 -19.09
C PRO A 358 -18.02 12.27 -18.33
N ILE A 359 -16.90 12.42 -19.05
CA ILE A 359 -15.65 12.99 -18.50
C ILE A 359 -15.18 14.10 -19.44
N ALA A 360 -15.93 15.19 -19.45
CA ALA A 360 -15.53 16.45 -20.09
C ALA A 360 -16.23 17.63 -19.41
N GLN A 361 -16.20 17.70 -18.07
CA GLN A 361 -16.67 18.88 -17.34
C GLN A 361 -15.99 18.98 -15.96
N ALA A 362 -14.66 19.16 -15.98
CA ALA A 362 -13.91 19.69 -14.83
C ALA A 362 -12.62 20.41 -15.27
N ALA A 363 -12.60 20.95 -16.49
CA ALA A 363 -11.50 21.78 -16.99
C ALA A 363 -12.07 23.12 -17.42
N ARG A 364 -12.21 24.05 -16.48
CA ARG A 364 -12.28 25.52 -16.64
C ARG A 364 -12.53 26.15 -15.28
N LEU A 365 -11.95 27.34 -15.08
CA LEU A 365 -11.82 28.15 -13.84
C LEU A 365 -10.47 27.86 -13.13
N ARG A 366 -9.43 28.71 -13.17
CA ARG A 366 -9.29 30.12 -13.55
C ARG A 366 -7.85 30.39 -14.03
N THR A 367 -7.73 31.06 -15.17
CA THR A 367 -6.60 31.91 -15.56
C THR A 367 -6.90 33.34 -15.10
N GLY A 368 -5.89 34.04 -14.57
CA GLY A 368 -5.89 35.48 -14.31
C GLY A 368 -4.46 36.03 -14.49
N PRO A 369 -4.29 37.29 -14.92
CA PRO A 369 -3.33 37.63 -15.97
C PRO A 369 -1.91 37.92 -15.48
N SER A 370 -0.94 37.53 -16.31
CA SER A 370 0.46 37.94 -16.28
C SER A 370 0.61 39.34 -16.88
N ASN A 371 1.15 40.29 -16.11
CA ASN A 371 1.72 41.52 -16.63
C ASN A 371 3.20 41.29 -16.92
N GLY A 372 3.57 41.40 -18.19
CA GLY A 372 4.95 41.33 -18.66
C GLY A 372 5.65 42.69 -18.53
N GLY A 373 6.82 42.69 -17.90
CA GLY A 373 7.79 43.78 -17.92
C GLY A 373 9.18 43.16 -17.99
N GLY A 374 9.91 43.47 -19.07
CA GLY A 374 11.13 42.79 -19.50
C GLY A 374 12.35 42.96 -18.61
N GLY A 375 13.38 42.16 -18.92
CA GLY A 375 14.70 42.24 -18.30
C GLY A 375 15.54 41.01 -18.59
N SER A 376 16.00 40.88 -19.84
CA SER A 376 17.04 39.92 -20.24
C SER A 376 18.38 40.32 -19.60
N SER A 377 18.94 39.47 -18.74
CA SER A 377 20.39 39.46 -18.49
C SER A 377 20.88 38.02 -18.34
N THR A 378 21.78 37.68 -19.25
CA THR A 378 22.57 36.46 -19.36
C THR A 378 23.64 36.43 -18.27
N VAL A 379 23.71 35.34 -17.50
CA VAL A 379 24.82 35.06 -16.58
C VAL A 379 25.34 33.63 -16.83
N GLN A 380 26.63 33.53 -17.12
CA GLN A 380 27.41 32.31 -17.32
C GLN A 380 27.56 31.49 -16.01
N PRO A 381 27.82 30.17 -16.08
CA PRO A 381 28.05 29.36 -14.89
C PRO A 381 29.49 29.53 -14.39
N GLY A 382 29.62 30.07 -13.18
CA GLY A 382 30.87 30.13 -12.41
C GLY A 382 31.06 28.91 -11.53
N ALA A 383 32.32 28.52 -11.37
CA ALA A 383 32.85 27.39 -10.62
C ALA A 383 32.28 27.21 -9.19
N GLY A 384 32.13 25.94 -8.78
CA GLY A 384 31.66 25.55 -7.46
C GLY A 384 32.69 25.73 -6.33
N PRO A 385 32.31 25.41 -5.09
CA PRO A 385 33.26 25.14 -4.04
C PRO A 385 33.18 23.70 -3.50
N SER A 386 34.39 23.18 -3.36
CA SER A 386 34.91 22.02 -2.64
C SER A 386 34.16 21.53 -1.39
N ALA A 387 34.14 20.21 -1.24
CA ALA A 387 33.70 19.47 -0.05
C ALA A 387 34.60 19.75 1.17
N PRO A 388 34.05 19.78 2.40
CA PRO A 388 34.87 19.74 3.61
C PRO A 388 35.19 18.31 4.06
N ASP A 389 36.40 18.17 4.61
CA ASP A 389 37.08 16.98 5.08
C ASP A 389 36.25 16.07 6.02
N ARG A 390 36.34 14.77 5.76
CA ARG A 390 35.92 13.69 6.65
C ARG A 390 36.89 13.60 7.83
N ALA A 391 36.47 14.05 9.00
CA ALA A 391 37.18 13.77 10.24
C ALA A 391 37.18 12.26 10.54
N GLN A 392 38.37 11.68 10.69
CA GLN A 392 38.58 10.28 11.08
C GLN A 392 38.10 10.07 12.52
N MET A 393 37.16 9.13 12.71
CA MET A 393 36.82 8.63 14.05
C MET A 393 37.81 7.54 14.49
N PRO A 394 38.16 7.46 15.78
CA PRO A 394 39.10 6.47 16.29
C PRO A 394 38.54 5.04 16.25
N ASN A 395 39.39 4.08 15.87
CA ASN A 395 39.11 2.65 15.85
C ASN A 395 38.64 2.15 17.24
N LEU A 396 37.42 1.64 17.31
CA LEU A 396 36.94 0.84 18.45
C LEU A 396 37.37 -0.64 18.29
N PRO A 397 37.65 -1.35 19.39
CA PRO A 397 38.16 -2.71 19.34
C PRO A 397 37.09 -3.71 18.85
N LYS A 398 37.53 -4.64 17.99
CA LYS A 398 36.73 -5.75 17.45
C LYS A 398 36.25 -6.68 18.58
N PRO A 399 34.98 -7.13 18.59
CA PRO A 399 34.52 -8.14 19.53
C PRO A 399 35.17 -9.51 19.27
N PRO A 400 35.36 -10.35 20.30
CA PRO A 400 36.00 -11.66 20.16
C PRO A 400 35.12 -12.64 19.37
N ALA A 401 35.78 -13.46 18.55
CA ALA A 401 35.13 -14.50 17.75
C ALA A 401 34.50 -15.59 18.65
N PRO A 402 33.35 -16.17 18.27
CA PRO A 402 32.72 -17.23 19.04
C PRO A 402 33.60 -18.49 19.04
N GLY A 403 33.93 -18.96 20.24
CA GLY A 403 34.69 -20.19 20.47
C GLY A 403 33.95 -21.41 19.96
N GLY A 404 34.65 -22.24 19.17
CA GLY A 404 34.17 -23.55 18.76
C GLY A 404 34.11 -24.54 19.93
N PRO A 405 33.36 -25.65 19.81
CA PRO A 405 33.13 -26.58 20.89
C PRO A 405 34.39 -27.41 21.19
N SER A 406 34.83 -27.37 22.45
CA SER A 406 35.90 -28.22 22.98
C SER A 406 35.47 -29.69 23.00
N ARG A 407 36.35 -30.58 22.54
CA ARG A 407 36.40 -32.00 22.91
C ARG A 407 37.49 -32.20 23.94
#